data_AF-A0AAD7JXZ3-F1
#
_entry.id   AF-A0AAD7JXZ3-F1
#
_cell.length_a   1.000
_cell.length_b   1.000
_cell.length_c   1.000
_cell.angle_alpha   90.00
_cell.angle_beta   90.00
_cell.angle_gamma   90.00
#
_symmetry.space_group_name_H-M   'P 1'
#
loop_
_entity.id
_entity.type
_entity.pdbx_description
1 polymer ?
#
loop_
_entity_poly.entity_id
_entity_poly.type
_entity_poly.pdbx_seq_one_letter_code
_entity_poly.pdbx_strand_id
1 'polypeptide(L)'
;MPAPYPLLDMPPGDFKNMFDYQSINMAAAHNAFIQGINSMVSHAPAVAGDKVEPFIVFSLAVVDSIHHHHDLEEAFYFPELEKKLGKGALAPSVEQHHTFVPQLVQLKEYLEDVKAGKETYDGPLLVEKIHSFSDLMIEHLNEEIPALESSRMRAVFTEKELKDMDSAFMKLALVKIDFNMTLPLSVVCGNPATPWFPPFPTPLKWATRWWFSRKHSAAWEFGPLDLAGNPRVASTASS
;
A
#
# COMPACT_ATOMS: atom_id res chain seq x y z
N MET A 1 9.18 -16.42 0.54
CA MET A 1 8.82 -16.68 1.95
C MET A 1 7.33 -17.01 2.00
N PRO A 2 6.86 -17.96 2.83
CA PRO A 2 5.43 -18.20 2.94
C PRO A 2 4.74 -17.03 3.65
N ALA A 3 3.59 -16.59 3.14
CA ALA A 3 2.74 -15.63 3.84
C ALA A 3 2.30 -16.20 5.21
N PRO A 4 2.05 -15.36 6.24
CA PRO A 4 2.06 -13.89 6.17
C PRO A 4 3.49 -13.32 6.10
N TYR A 5 3.68 -12.36 5.18
CA TYR A 5 4.91 -11.58 5.08
C TYR A 5 5.07 -10.67 6.31
N PRO A 6 6.28 -10.54 6.85
CA PRO A 6 6.52 -9.70 8.02
C PRO A 6 6.29 -8.23 7.68
N LEU A 7 5.74 -7.47 8.62
CA LEU A 7 5.74 -6.02 8.55
C LEU A 7 7.16 -5.50 8.74
N LEU A 8 7.46 -4.38 8.12
CA LEU A 8 8.72 -3.67 8.24
C LEU A 8 8.84 -3.02 9.61
N ASP A 9 10.07 -3.02 10.15
CA ASP A 9 10.41 -2.22 11.32
C ASP A 9 10.24 -0.73 11.00
N MET A 10 9.66 0.02 11.94
CA MET A 10 9.53 1.46 11.79
C MET A 10 10.89 2.15 12.00
N PRO A 11 11.32 3.03 11.09
CA PRO A 11 12.52 3.83 11.29
C PRO A 11 12.47 4.65 12.58
N PRO A 12 13.60 4.88 13.24
CA PRO A 12 13.65 5.72 14.44
C PRO A 12 13.39 7.19 14.11
N GLY A 13 12.91 7.95 15.09
CA GLY A 13 12.73 9.41 14.97
C GLY A 13 11.33 9.87 15.33
N ASP A 14 11.00 11.10 14.95
CA ASP A 14 9.67 11.70 15.14
C ASP A 14 9.04 11.97 13.78
N PHE A 15 7.86 11.40 13.50
CA PHE A 15 7.13 11.64 12.25
C PHE A 15 6.72 13.10 12.06
N LYS A 16 6.80 13.96 13.08
CA LYS A 16 6.63 15.41 12.95
C LYS A 16 7.88 16.13 12.47
N ASN A 17 9.04 15.48 12.52
CA ASN A 17 10.29 15.99 11.98
C ASN A 17 10.41 15.59 10.51
N MET A 18 10.42 16.56 9.60
CA MET A 18 10.38 16.26 8.16
C MET A 18 11.59 15.49 7.63
N PHE A 19 12.72 15.54 8.33
CA PHE A 19 13.90 14.75 7.97
C PHE A 19 13.68 13.27 8.29
N ASP A 20 13.09 12.97 9.44
CA ASP A 20 12.78 11.59 9.87
C ASP A 20 11.54 11.06 9.14
N TYR A 21 10.60 11.97 8.83
CA TYR A 21 9.31 11.68 8.20
C TYR A 21 9.44 10.93 6.87
N GLN A 22 10.47 11.19 6.05
CA GLN A 22 10.59 10.55 4.74
C GLN A 22 10.63 9.02 4.86
N SER A 23 11.59 8.49 5.61
CA SER A 23 11.68 7.05 5.88
C SER A 23 10.50 6.51 6.70
N ILE A 24 10.01 7.27 7.68
CA ILE A 24 8.91 6.82 8.54
C ILE A 24 7.59 6.70 7.75
N ASN A 25 7.28 7.67 6.90
CA ASN A 25 6.09 7.68 6.05
C ASN A 25 6.17 6.56 5.01
N MET A 26 7.34 6.33 4.43
CA MET A 26 7.55 5.24 3.48
C MET A 26 7.29 3.87 4.10
N ALA A 27 7.90 3.60 5.26
CA ALA A 27 7.67 2.34 5.99
C ALA A 27 6.20 2.15 6.40
N ALA A 28 5.48 3.24 6.73
CA ALA A 28 4.05 3.17 7.04
C ALA A 28 3.20 2.82 5.81
N ALA A 29 3.51 3.40 4.64
CA ALA A 29 2.86 3.06 3.37
C ALA A 29 3.12 1.59 3.00
N HIS A 30 4.38 1.16 3.07
CA HIS A 30 4.81 -0.21 2.78
C HIS A 30 4.09 -1.23 3.67
N ASN A 31 3.99 -0.94 4.97
CA ASN A 31 3.26 -1.79 5.89
C ASN A 31 1.77 -1.91 5.55
N ALA A 32 1.13 -0.88 5.00
CA ALA A 32 -0.25 -0.98 4.53
C ALA A 32 -0.40 -1.89 3.30
N PHE A 33 0.58 -1.90 2.39
CA PHE A 33 0.60 -2.83 1.25
C PHE A 33 0.76 -4.27 1.72
N ILE A 34 1.72 -4.51 2.63
CA ILE A 34 1.97 -5.84 3.19
C ILE A 34 0.73 -6.38 3.90
N GLN A 35 0.04 -5.54 4.67
CA GLN A 35 -1.25 -5.89 5.29
C GLN A 35 -2.29 -6.31 4.24
N GLY A 36 -2.43 -5.56 3.14
CA GLY A 36 -3.35 -5.88 2.05
C GLY A 36 -3.01 -7.21 1.37
N ILE A 37 -1.75 -7.43 1.01
CA ILE A 37 -1.27 -8.66 0.37
C ILE A 37 -1.45 -9.88 1.29
N ASN A 38 -1.10 -9.75 2.57
CA ASN A 38 -1.32 -10.82 3.56
C ASN A 38 -2.80 -11.19 3.66
N SER A 39 -3.68 -10.18 3.65
CA SER A 39 -5.12 -10.41 3.67
C SER A 39 -5.62 -11.13 2.41
N MET A 40 -5.12 -10.74 1.24
CA MET A 40 -5.45 -11.42 -0.02
C MET A 40 -5.04 -12.90 0.02
N VAL A 41 -3.81 -13.21 0.45
CA VAL A 41 -3.33 -14.60 0.53
C VAL A 41 -4.13 -15.41 1.56
N SER A 42 -4.46 -14.81 2.71
CA SER A 42 -5.24 -15.49 3.76
C SER A 42 -6.66 -15.82 3.34
N HIS A 43 -7.31 -14.96 2.54
CA HIS A 43 -8.71 -15.14 2.17
C HIS A 43 -8.88 -15.98 0.90
N ALA A 44 -7.97 -15.86 -0.07
CA ALA A 44 -8.18 -16.36 -1.42
C ALA A 44 -8.60 -17.85 -1.52
N PRO A 45 -8.00 -18.81 -0.78
CA PRO A 45 -8.37 -20.22 -0.91
C PRO A 45 -9.79 -20.57 -0.43
N ALA A 46 -10.40 -19.71 0.38
CA ALA A 46 -11.63 -20.02 1.13
C ALA A 46 -12.78 -19.03 0.84
N VAL A 47 -12.68 -18.20 -0.19
CA VAL A 47 -13.74 -17.24 -0.55
C VAL A 47 -14.97 -17.99 -1.06
N ALA A 48 -16.11 -17.81 -0.37
CA ALA A 48 -17.39 -18.34 -0.81
C ALA A 48 -17.87 -17.67 -2.11
N GLY A 49 -18.69 -18.35 -2.91
CA GLY A 49 -19.11 -17.87 -4.23
C GLY A 49 -19.77 -16.49 -4.23
N ASP A 50 -20.62 -16.19 -3.23
CA ASP A 50 -21.28 -14.88 -3.05
C ASP A 50 -20.32 -13.79 -2.55
N LYS A 51 -19.13 -14.17 -2.10
CA LYS A 51 -18.08 -13.30 -1.58
C LYS A 51 -16.95 -13.02 -2.58
N VAL A 52 -16.95 -13.69 -3.74
CA VAL A 52 -15.94 -13.51 -4.78
C VAL A 52 -15.92 -12.07 -5.29
N GLU A 53 -17.05 -11.49 -5.72
CA GLU A 53 -17.07 -10.13 -6.28
C GLU A 53 -16.57 -9.07 -5.28
N PRO A 54 -17.06 -9.04 -4.01
CA PRO A 54 -16.48 -8.18 -2.97
C PRO A 54 -14.98 -8.39 -2.73
N PHE A 55 -14.50 -9.64 -2.76
CA PHE A 55 -13.08 -9.96 -2.59
C PHE A 55 -12.22 -9.45 -3.75
N ILE A 56 -12.71 -9.55 -4.98
CA ILE A 56 -12.04 -9.02 -6.17
C ILE A 56 -11.98 -7.49 -6.11
N VAL A 57 -13.05 -6.82 -5.67
CA VAL A 57 -13.04 -5.36 -5.45
C VAL A 57 -11.99 -4.96 -4.42
N PHE A 58 -11.88 -5.67 -3.30
CA PHE A 58 -10.83 -5.44 -2.29
C PHE A 58 -9.42 -5.65 -2.88
N SER A 59 -9.22 -6.76 -3.58
CA SER A 59 -7.93 -7.14 -4.17
C SER A 59 -7.46 -6.13 -5.22
N LEU A 60 -8.37 -5.65 -6.07
CA LEU A 60 -8.07 -4.57 -7.03
C LEU A 60 -7.68 -3.29 -6.32
N ALA A 61 -8.35 -2.93 -5.22
CA ALA A 61 -8.01 -1.75 -4.43
C ALA A 61 -6.57 -1.84 -3.87
N VAL A 62 -6.18 -3.00 -3.33
CA VAL A 62 -4.80 -3.25 -2.86
C VAL A 62 -3.81 -3.09 -4.01
N VAL A 63 -4.00 -3.79 -5.12
CA VAL A 63 -3.09 -3.75 -6.27
C VAL A 63 -2.98 -2.34 -6.88
N ASP A 64 -4.11 -1.64 -7.02
CA ASP A 64 -4.12 -0.25 -7.50
C ASP A 64 -3.38 0.70 -6.55
N SER A 65 -3.46 0.48 -5.23
CA SER A 65 -2.72 1.31 -4.26
C SER A 65 -1.21 1.13 -4.37
N ILE A 66 -0.76 -0.11 -4.61
CA ILE A 66 0.66 -0.44 -4.79
C ILE A 66 1.16 0.15 -6.11
N HIS A 67 0.44 -0.03 -7.23
CA HIS A 67 0.81 0.60 -8.50
C HIS A 67 0.84 2.13 -8.40
N HIS A 68 -0.18 2.74 -7.80
CA HIS A 68 -0.28 4.19 -7.70
C HIS A 68 0.89 4.80 -6.91
N HIS A 69 1.35 4.11 -5.86
CA HIS A 69 2.49 4.53 -5.05
C HIS A 69 3.78 4.56 -5.86
N HIS A 70 4.16 3.43 -6.47
CA HIS A 70 5.40 3.33 -7.25
C HIS A 70 5.38 4.22 -8.51
N ASP A 71 4.21 4.39 -9.14
CA ASP A 71 4.04 5.35 -10.24
C ASP A 71 4.39 6.79 -9.81
N LEU A 72 3.96 7.21 -8.60
CA LEU A 72 4.27 8.55 -8.09
C LEU A 72 5.71 8.70 -7.65
N GLU A 73 6.32 7.62 -7.18
CA GLU A 73 7.73 7.61 -6.84
C GLU A 73 8.59 7.94 -8.04
N GLU A 74 8.41 7.21 -9.13
CA GLU A 74 9.18 7.40 -10.35
C GLU A 74 8.80 8.68 -11.10
N ALA A 75 7.52 9.05 -11.10
CA ALA A 75 7.07 10.24 -11.83
C ALA A 75 7.38 11.55 -11.09
N PHE A 76 7.57 11.53 -9.78
CA PHE A 76 7.73 12.74 -8.97
C PHE A 76 8.71 12.59 -7.81
N TYR A 77 8.50 11.67 -6.88
CA TYR A 77 9.23 11.67 -5.60
C TYR A 77 10.74 11.46 -5.79
N PHE A 78 11.15 10.41 -6.50
CA PHE A 78 12.56 10.12 -6.74
C PHE A 78 13.23 11.20 -7.58
N PRO A 79 12.66 11.67 -8.71
CA PRO A 79 13.24 12.80 -9.44
C PRO A 79 13.44 14.06 -8.59
N GLU A 80 12.50 14.41 -7.71
CA GLU A 80 12.64 15.57 -6.82
C GLU A 80 13.76 15.37 -5.79
N LEU A 81 13.88 14.18 -5.21
CA LEU A 81 14.95 13.85 -4.27
C LEU A 81 16.34 13.87 -4.94
N GLU A 82 16.46 13.30 -6.15
CA GLU A 82 17.73 13.21 -6.88
C GLU A 82 18.29 14.56 -7.32
N LYS A 83 17.46 15.62 -7.40
CA LYS A 83 17.96 16.99 -7.65
C LYS A 83 19.01 17.42 -6.63
N LYS A 84 18.96 16.90 -5.41
CA LYS A 84 19.90 17.22 -4.33
C LYS A 84 20.72 16.04 -3.84
N LEU A 85 20.19 14.82 -3.88
CA LEU A 85 20.96 13.62 -3.53
C LEU A 85 21.99 13.24 -4.60
N GLY A 86 21.83 13.76 -5.82
CA GLY A 86 22.62 13.38 -6.98
C GLY A 86 21.83 12.46 -7.91
N LYS A 87 22.06 12.60 -9.22
CA LYS A 87 21.41 11.79 -10.25
C LYS A 87 21.73 10.31 -10.05
N GLY A 88 20.70 9.47 -10.05
CA GLY A 88 20.81 8.02 -9.87
C GLY A 88 20.96 7.58 -8.41
N ALA A 89 20.80 8.48 -7.43
CA ALA A 89 20.85 8.13 -6.01
C ALA A 89 19.75 7.14 -5.59
N LEU A 90 18.67 7.05 -6.37
CA LEU A 90 17.52 6.15 -6.17
C LEU A 90 17.34 5.17 -7.34
N ALA A 91 18.33 5.05 -8.23
CA ALA A 91 18.31 4.07 -9.32
C ALA A 91 18.10 2.62 -8.84
N PRO A 92 18.67 2.16 -7.70
CA PRO A 92 18.39 0.81 -7.20
C PRO A 92 16.90 0.55 -6.95
N SER A 93 16.17 1.50 -6.35
CA SER A 93 14.72 1.39 -6.12
C SER A 93 13.97 1.26 -7.45
N VAL A 94 14.29 2.10 -8.44
CA VAL A 94 13.70 2.05 -9.79
C VAL A 94 14.00 0.70 -10.48
N GLU A 95 15.22 0.21 -10.39
CA GLU A 95 15.60 -1.09 -10.96
C GLU A 95 14.81 -2.22 -10.31
N GLN A 96 14.58 -2.16 -8.99
CA GLN A 96 13.75 -3.12 -8.27
C GLN A 96 12.28 -3.06 -8.67
N HIS A 97 11.69 -1.87 -8.87
CA HIS A 97 10.31 -1.74 -9.38
C HIS A 97 10.12 -2.54 -10.67
N HIS A 98 11.07 -2.43 -11.61
CA HIS A 98 11.03 -3.15 -12.88
C HIS A 98 11.06 -4.68 -12.73
N THR A 99 11.46 -5.22 -11.57
CA THR A 99 11.50 -6.67 -11.33
C THR A 99 10.17 -7.26 -10.88
N PHE A 100 9.30 -6.47 -10.24
CA PHE A 100 8.05 -6.97 -9.63
C PHE A 100 6.77 -6.30 -10.17
N VAL A 101 6.84 -5.06 -10.67
CA VAL A 101 5.68 -4.35 -11.22
C VAL A 101 5.04 -5.09 -12.40
N PRO A 102 5.78 -5.69 -13.36
CA PRO A 102 5.16 -6.44 -14.46
C PRO A 102 4.25 -7.59 -14.00
N GLN A 103 4.61 -8.28 -12.92
CA GLN A 103 3.85 -9.38 -12.33
C GLN A 103 2.65 -8.85 -11.54
N LEU A 104 2.79 -7.70 -10.87
CA LEU A 104 1.68 -7.00 -10.24
C LEU A 104 0.62 -6.56 -11.27
N VAL A 105 1.04 -6.13 -12.47
CA VAL A 105 0.16 -5.88 -13.61
C VAL A 105 -0.57 -7.14 -14.05
N GLN A 106 0.12 -8.28 -14.18
CA GLN A 106 -0.52 -9.56 -14.53
C GLN A 106 -1.53 -10.03 -13.48
N LEU A 107 -1.29 -9.77 -12.18
CA LEU A 107 -2.28 -10.02 -11.14
C LEU A 107 -3.50 -9.11 -11.32
N LYS A 108 -3.29 -7.82 -11.60
CA LYS A 108 -4.39 -6.88 -11.87
C LYS A 108 -5.25 -7.34 -13.05
N GLU A 109 -4.64 -7.70 -14.17
CA GLU A 109 -5.34 -8.18 -15.37
C GLU A 109 -6.21 -9.41 -15.05
N TYR A 110 -5.67 -10.38 -14.31
CA TYR A 110 -6.43 -11.53 -13.84
C TYR A 110 -7.66 -11.12 -13.00
N LEU A 111 -7.48 -10.23 -12.03
CA LEU A 111 -8.58 -9.74 -11.19
C LEU A 111 -9.65 -9.00 -12.01
N GLU A 112 -9.24 -8.21 -13.00
CA GLU A 112 -10.15 -7.51 -13.91
C GLU A 112 -10.93 -8.48 -14.81
N ASP A 113 -10.29 -9.54 -15.31
CA ASP A 113 -10.93 -10.57 -16.12
C ASP A 113 -11.91 -11.43 -15.32
N VAL A 114 -11.59 -11.76 -14.07
CA VAL A 114 -12.55 -12.39 -13.13
C VAL A 114 -13.73 -11.46 -12.89
N LYS A 115 -13.48 -10.17 -12.61
CA LYS A 115 -14.54 -9.17 -12.41
C LYS A 115 -15.44 -9.01 -13.64
N ALA A 116 -14.88 -9.13 -14.84
CA ALA A 116 -15.60 -9.05 -16.10
C ALA A 116 -16.29 -10.37 -16.51
N GLY A 117 -16.10 -11.45 -15.75
CA GLY A 117 -16.64 -12.78 -16.06
C GLY A 117 -15.97 -13.47 -17.25
N LYS A 118 -14.77 -13.03 -17.63
CA LYS A 118 -13.96 -13.68 -18.68
C LYS A 118 -13.15 -14.87 -18.14
N GLU A 119 -12.80 -14.81 -16.86
CA GLU A 119 -12.07 -15.83 -16.12
C GLU A 119 -12.91 -16.30 -14.93
N THR A 120 -12.78 -17.57 -14.55
CA THR A 120 -13.40 -18.07 -13.31
C THR A 120 -12.44 -17.81 -12.15
N TYR A 121 -12.98 -17.40 -11.01
CA TYR A 121 -12.17 -17.20 -9.81
C TYR A 121 -11.51 -18.51 -9.36
N ASP A 122 -10.20 -18.46 -9.13
CA ASP A 122 -9.36 -19.55 -8.68
C ASP A 122 -8.44 -19.01 -7.58
N GLY A 123 -8.76 -19.36 -6.33
CA GLY A 123 -8.03 -18.94 -5.13
C GLY A 123 -6.55 -19.36 -5.17
N PRO A 124 -6.23 -20.65 -5.37
CA PRO A 124 -4.85 -21.12 -5.58
C PRO A 124 -4.08 -20.34 -6.66
N LEU A 125 -4.67 -20.09 -7.82
CA LEU A 125 -4.02 -19.32 -8.88
C LEU A 125 -3.74 -17.87 -8.48
N LEU A 126 -4.67 -17.23 -7.75
CA LEU A 126 -4.44 -15.88 -7.22
C LEU A 126 -3.24 -15.87 -6.26
N VAL A 127 -3.15 -16.85 -5.36
CA VAL A 127 -2.01 -16.99 -4.43
C VAL A 127 -0.71 -17.21 -5.19
N GLU A 128 -0.71 -18.06 -6.23
CA GLU A 128 0.45 -18.28 -7.10
C GLU A 128 0.90 -16.97 -7.76
N LYS A 129 -0.04 -16.17 -8.30
CA LYS A 129 0.25 -14.86 -8.90
C LYS A 129 0.84 -13.88 -7.88
N ILE A 130 0.35 -13.84 -6.64
CA ILE A 130 0.96 -13.03 -5.57
C ILE A 130 2.40 -13.51 -5.28
N HIS A 131 2.58 -14.82 -5.15
CA HIS A 131 3.90 -15.40 -4.86
C HIS A 131 4.93 -15.11 -5.95
N SER A 132 4.51 -14.91 -7.19
CA SER A 132 5.41 -14.59 -8.31
C SER A 132 6.20 -13.28 -8.16
N PHE A 133 5.76 -12.37 -7.28
CA PHE A 133 6.40 -11.05 -7.11
C PHE A 133 6.62 -10.65 -5.65
N SER A 134 5.88 -11.23 -4.71
CA SER A 134 5.90 -10.83 -3.30
C SER A 134 7.29 -10.81 -2.66
N ASP A 135 8.15 -11.80 -2.89
CA ASP A 135 9.50 -11.82 -2.30
C ASP A 135 10.35 -10.63 -2.80
N LEU A 136 10.30 -10.34 -4.11
CA LEU A 136 11.00 -9.21 -4.73
C LEU A 136 10.45 -7.87 -4.24
N MET A 137 9.12 -7.78 -4.11
CA MET A 137 8.48 -6.60 -3.55
C MET A 137 8.90 -6.39 -2.09
N ILE A 138 8.86 -7.42 -1.24
CA ILE A 138 9.25 -7.30 0.18
C ILE A 138 10.72 -6.88 0.33
N GLU A 139 11.61 -7.42 -0.49
CA GLU A 139 13.02 -6.99 -0.55
C GLU A 139 13.12 -5.50 -0.88
N HIS A 140 12.49 -5.07 -1.98
CA HIS A 140 12.44 -3.66 -2.38
C HIS A 140 11.90 -2.74 -1.26
N LEU A 141 10.75 -3.09 -0.67
CA LEU A 141 10.11 -2.29 0.36
C LEU A 141 11.00 -2.14 1.61
N ASN A 142 11.91 -3.08 1.88
CA ASN A 142 12.91 -2.98 2.96
C ASN A 142 14.10 -2.10 2.54
N GLU A 143 14.65 -2.35 1.36
CA GLU A 143 15.91 -1.75 0.90
C GLU A 143 15.78 -0.28 0.52
N GLU A 144 14.57 0.18 0.20
CA GLU A 144 14.33 1.58 -0.08
C GLU A 144 14.45 2.46 1.18
N ILE A 145 14.00 1.97 2.34
CA ILE A 145 13.87 2.77 3.57
C ILE A 145 15.19 3.44 3.99
N PRO A 146 16.36 2.76 4.00
CA PRO A 146 17.65 3.39 4.29
C PRO A 146 18.07 4.48 3.29
N ALA A 147 17.57 4.47 2.06
CA ALA A 147 17.87 5.53 1.10
C ALA A 147 17.23 6.87 1.49
N LEU A 148 16.18 6.83 2.31
CA LEU A 148 15.39 7.96 2.78
C LEU A 148 15.70 8.38 4.22
N GLU A 149 16.79 7.88 4.80
CA GLU A 149 17.13 8.14 6.21
C GLU A 149 17.39 9.64 6.50
N SER A 150 17.12 10.03 7.76
CA SER A 150 17.21 11.41 8.23
C SER A 150 18.58 12.06 7.98
N SER A 151 19.69 11.34 8.14
CA SER A 151 21.05 11.82 7.87
C SER A 151 21.23 12.25 6.43
N ARG A 152 20.75 11.45 5.47
CA ARG A 152 20.83 11.75 4.03
C ARG A 152 19.97 12.95 3.68
N MET A 153 18.77 13.04 4.24
CA MET A 153 17.88 14.17 4.02
C MET A 153 18.48 15.47 4.56
N ARG A 154 18.98 15.47 5.81
CA ARG A 154 19.59 16.63 6.46
C ARG A 154 20.84 17.14 5.76
N ALA A 155 21.59 16.26 5.09
CA ALA A 155 22.82 16.63 4.42
C ALA A 155 22.60 17.60 3.25
N VAL A 156 21.44 17.55 2.59
CA VAL A 156 21.22 18.30 1.35
C VAL A 156 19.90 19.09 1.30
N PHE A 157 18.92 18.76 2.14
CA PHE A 157 17.63 19.45 2.19
C PHE A 157 17.48 20.36 3.42
N THR A 158 16.68 21.41 3.25
CA THR A 158 16.08 22.14 4.36
C THR A 158 14.73 21.54 4.72
N GLU A 159 14.25 21.79 5.94
CA GLU A 159 12.93 21.33 6.37
C GLU A 159 11.81 21.89 5.46
N LYS A 160 11.94 23.16 5.02
CA LYS A 160 10.96 23.78 4.13
C LYS A 160 10.84 23.04 2.79
N GLU A 161 11.96 22.65 2.19
CA GLU A 161 11.97 21.95 0.90
C GLU A 161 11.28 20.59 1.01
N LEU A 162 11.53 19.84 2.10
CA LEU A 162 10.86 18.57 2.35
C LEU A 162 9.34 18.76 2.56
N LYS A 163 8.91 19.84 3.24
CA LYS A 163 7.47 20.17 3.40
C LYS A 163 6.81 20.52 2.07
N ASP A 164 7.48 21.32 1.25
CA ASP A 164 6.95 21.73 -0.06
C ASP A 164 6.82 20.50 -0.98
N MET A 165 7.82 19.60 -0.95
CA MET A 165 7.81 18.36 -1.71
C MET A 165 6.71 17.40 -1.24
N ASP A 166 6.56 17.18 0.08
CA ASP A 166 5.48 16.36 0.64
C ASP A 166 4.09 16.93 0.27
N SER A 167 3.92 18.25 0.36
CA SER A 167 2.66 18.91 -0.03
C SER A 167 2.33 18.71 -1.51
N ALA A 168 3.34 18.77 -2.38
CA ALA A 168 3.20 18.52 -3.80
C ALA A 168 2.89 17.03 -4.09
N PHE A 169 3.60 16.11 -3.42
CA PHE A 169 3.34 14.67 -3.51
C PHE A 169 1.89 14.35 -3.11
N MET A 170 1.45 14.83 -1.95
CA MET A 170 0.08 14.62 -1.46
C MET A 170 -0.97 15.18 -2.41
N LYS A 171 -0.72 16.34 -3.03
CA LYS A 171 -1.61 16.88 -4.06
C LYS A 171 -1.70 15.94 -5.26
N LEU A 172 -0.59 15.43 -5.76
CA LEU A 172 -0.56 14.52 -6.91
C LEU A 172 -1.22 13.18 -6.58
N ALA A 173 -0.98 12.64 -5.39
CA ALA A 173 -1.59 11.41 -4.91
C ALA A 173 -3.13 11.49 -4.84
N LEU A 174 -3.68 12.65 -4.50
CA LEU A 174 -5.13 12.80 -4.37
C LEU A 174 -5.86 13.07 -5.70
N VAL A 175 -5.15 13.39 -6.80
CA VAL A 175 -5.80 13.81 -8.07
C VAL A 175 -6.53 12.66 -8.77
N LYS A 176 -6.01 11.43 -8.71
CA LYS A 176 -6.50 10.30 -9.52
C LYS A 176 -7.22 9.22 -8.72
N ILE A 177 -7.46 9.42 -7.43
CA ILE A 177 -8.03 8.37 -6.57
C ILE A 177 -9.56 8.38 -6.56
N ASP A 178 -10.18 7.19 -6.55
CA ASP A 178 -11.57 7.04 -6.13
C ASP A 178 -11.59 7.02 -4.59
N PHE A 179 -12.15 8.06 -3.98
CA PHE A 179 -12.29 8.16 -2.53
C PHE A 179 -13.13 7.04 -1.92
N ASN A 180 -14.07 6.44 -2.67
CA ASN A 180 -14.87 5.31 -2.20
C ASN A 180 -14.09 3.99 -2.17
N MET A 181 -12.90 3.96 -2.76
CA MET A 181 -12.00 2.80 -2.76
C MET A 181 -10.81 3.05 -1.84
N THR A 182 -10.14 4.18 -2.05
CA THR A 182 -8.85 4.49 -1.43
C THR A 182 -8.97 4.77 0.06
N LEU A 183 -9.97 5.55 0.47
CA LEU A 183 -10.12 5.88 1.90
C LEU A 183 -10.48 4.63 2.73
N PRO A 184 -11.49 3.82 2.37
CA PRO A 184 -11.78 2.61 3.13
C PRO A 184 -10.60 1.63 3.16
N LEU A 185 -9.92 1.42 2.02
CA LEU A 185 -8.72 0.60 1.95
C LEU A 185 -7.64 1.06 2.94
N SER A 186 -7.35 2.36 2.98
CA SER A 186 -6.35 2.92 3.90
C SER A 186 -6.67 2.71 5.37
N VAL A 187 -7.95 2.55 5.72
CA VAL A 187 -8.38 2.23 7.09
C VAL A 187 -8.24 0.73 7.34
N VAL A 188 -8.79 -0.12 6.47
CA VAL A 188 -8.87 -1.57 6.74
C VAL A 188 -7.52 -2.27 6.59
N CYS A 189 -6.59 -1.73 5.80
CA CYS A 189 -5.20 -2.20 5.68
C CYS A 189 -4.23 -1.35 6.51
N GLY A 190 -4.72 -0.47 7.39
CA GLY A 190 -3.87 0.34 8.27
C GLY A 190 -3.08 -0.51 9.27
N ASN A 191 -2.12 0.13 9.95
CA ASN A 191 -1.36 -0.50 11.02
C ASN A 191 -1.65 0.20 12.37
N PRO A 192 -2.16 -0.52 13.39
CA PRO A 192 -2.41 0.05 14.72
C PRO A 192 -1.16 0.66 15.39
N ALA A 193 0.05 0.26 14.99
CA ALA A 193 1.30 0.86 15.47
C ALA A 193 1.58 2.25 14.86
N THR A 194 0.95 2.58 13.72
CA THR A 194 1.05 3.87 13.04
C THR A 194 -0.33 4.47 12.78
N PRO A 195 -1.14 4.75 13.82
CA PRO A 195 -2.53 5.21 13.66
C PRO A 195 -2.65 6.62 13.05
N TRP A 196 -1.53 7.33 12.98
CA TRP A 196 -1.40 8.62 12.31
C TRP A 196 -1.38 8.49 10.78
N PHE A 197 -1.09 7.31 10.21
CA PHE A 197 -1.02 7.07 8.77
C PHE A 197 -2.34 6.50 8.21
N PRO A 198 -2.77 6.94 7.01
CA PRO A 198 -2.34 8.17 6.34
C PRO A 198 -2.70 9.40 7.19
N PRO A 199 -2.01 10.54 7.02
CA PRO A 199 -2.21 11.76 7.80
C PRO A 199 -3.50 12.51 7.44
N PHE A 200 -4.60 11.79 7.25
CA PHE A 200 -5.90 12.35 6.99
C PHE A 200 -6.46 13.07 8.22
N PRO A 201 -7.10 14.24 8.05
CA PRO A 201 -7.72 14.96 9.15
C PRO A 201 -8.88 14.13 9.72
N THR A 202 -9.10 14.22 11.03
CA THR A 202 -10.11 13.43 11.76
C THR A 202 -11.48 13.43 11.08
N PRO A 203 -12.06 14.57 10.63
CA PRO A 203 -13.36 14.57 9.93
C PRO A 203 -13.39 13.67 8.69
N LEU A 204 -12.29 13.55 7.95
CA LEU A 204 -12.19 12.68 6.78
C LEU A 204 -12.17 11.20 7.19
N LYS A 205 -11.49 10.84 8.29
CA LYS A 205 -11.55 9.47 8.86
C LYS A 205 -12.98 9.10 9.27
N TRP A 206 -13.72 10.01 9.90
CA TRP A 206 -15.14 9.81 10.22
C TRP A 206 -16.01 9.66 8.95
N ALA A 207 -15.83 10.54 7.96
CA ALA A 207 -16.55 10.44 6.69
C ALA A 207 -16.22 9.13 5.95
N THR A 208 -14.99 8.63 6.07
CA THR A 208 -14.58 7.35 5.49
C THR A 208 -15.41 6.20 6.05
N ARG A 209 -15.47 6.11 7.38
CA ARG A 209 -16.24 5.07 8.08
C ARG A 209 -17.71 5.10 7.70
N TRP A 210 -18.32 6.29 7.65
CA TRP A 210 -19.77 6.42 7.57
C TRP A 210 -20.33 6.69 6.18
N TRP A 211 -19.51 7.15 5.22
CA TRP A 211 -19.97 7.56 3.89
C TRP A 211 -19.19 6.87 2.77
N PHE A 212 -17.88 7.11 2.66
CA PHE A 212 -17.08 6.61 1.53
C PHE A 212 -17.01 5.08 1.46
N SER A 213 -17.10 4.40 2.62
CA SER A 213 -17.13 2.94 2.69
C SER A 213 -18.39 2.29 2.12
N ARG A 214 -19.50 3.04 1.96
CA ARG A 214 -20.82 2.44 1.66
C ARG A 214 -20.89 1.75 0.31
N LYS A 215 -20.30 2.37 -0.73
CA LYS A 215 -20.41 1.92 -2.13
C LYS A 215 -19.93 0.48 -2.33
N HIS A 216 -18.86 0.09 -1.64
CA HIS A 216 -18.25 -1.24 -1.71
C HIS A 216 -18.18 -1.89 -0.33
N SER A 217 -19.21 -1.70 0.50
CA SER A 217 -19.20 -2.06 1.93
C SER A 217 -18.79 -3.51 2.21
N ALA A 218 -19.20 -4.46 1.37
CA ALA A 218 -18.83 -5.87 1.49
C ALA A 218 -17.33 -6.14 1.23
N ALA A 219 -16.65 -5.33 0.42
CA ALA A 219 -15.22 -5.52 0.12
C ALA A 219 -14.33 -5.22 1.35
N TRP A 220 -14.79 -4.37 2.25
CA TRP A 220 -13.99 -3.93 3.41
C TRP A 220 -13.95 -4.94 4.55
N GLU A 221 -14.65 -6.07 4.44
CA GLU A 221 -14.55 -7.18 5.40
C GLU A 221 -13.25 -7.99 5.25
N PHE A 222 -12.61 -7.93 4.08
CA PHE A 222 -11.37 -8.65 3.78
C PHE A 222 -10.11 -7.91 4.23
N GLY A 223 -10.20 -6.70 4.78
CA GLY A 223 -9.04 -6.04 5.36
C GLY A 223 -8.77 -6.50 6.80
N PRO A 224 -7.52 -6.50 7.28
CA PRO A 224 -7.17 -6.96 8.62
C PRO A 224 -7.79 -6.13 9.75
N LEU A 225 -8.17 -4.87 9.50
CA LEU A 225 -8.87 -4.01 10.45
C LEU A 225 -10.35 -3.82 10.06
N ASP A 226 -11.19 -3.52 11.05
CA ASP A 226 -12.51 -2.97 10.80
C ASP A 226 -12.44 -1.48 10.43
N LEU A 227 -13.57 -0.89 10.01
CA LEU A 227 -13.64 0.56 9.69
C LEU A 227 -13.53 1.47 10.93
N ALA A 228 -13.37 0.91 12.13
CA ALA A 228 -12.99 1.62 13.34
C ALA A 228 -11.47 1.62 13.58
N GLY A 229 -10.71 0.84 12.80
CA GLY A 229 -9.28 0.62 12.99
C GLY A 229 -8.96 -0.48 14.01
N ASN A 230 -9.93 -1.29 14.44
CA ASN A 230 -9.68 -2.41 15.35
C ASN A 230 -9.26 -3.66 14.56
N PRO A 231 -8.28 -4.44 15.04
CA PRO A 231 -7.94 -5.73 14.45
C PRO A 231 -9.14 -6.66 14.38
N ARG A 232 -9.34 -7.30 13.24
CA ARG A 232 -10.29 -8.40 13.09
C ARG A 232 -9.64 -9.67 13.62
N VAL A 233 -10.43 -10.46 14.36
CA VAL A 233 -10.02 -11.81 14.71
C VAL A 233 -9.98 -12.62 13.42
N ALA A 234 -8.86 -13.29 13.13
CA ALA A 234 -8.78 -14.19 11.99
C ALA A 234 -9.94 -15.18 12.08
N SER A 235 -10.76 -15.23 11.02
CA SER A 235 -11.80 -16.25 10.90
C SER A 235 -11.10 -17.60 10.84
N THR A 236 -11.01 -18.29 11.97
CA THR A 236 -10.71 -19.71 11.98
C THR A 236 -11.88 -20.37 11.28
N ALA A 237 -11.75 -20.61 9.96
CA ALA A 237 -12.66 -21.50 9.26
C ALA A 237 -12.63 -22.83 10.02
N SER A 238 -13.70 -23.12 10.75
CA SER A 238 -13.91 -24.41 11.38
C SER A 238 -13.86 -25.47 10.28
N SER A 239 -12.85 -26.33 10.39
CA SER A 239 -12.67 -27.58 9.64
C SER A 239 -13.94 -28.41 9.55
#